data_AF-A0A450ZF49-F1
#
_entry.id   AF-A0A450ZF49-F1
#
_cell.length_a   1.000
_cell.length_b   1.000
_cell.length_c   1.000
_cell.angle_alpha   90.00
_cell.angle_beta   90.00
_cell.angle_gamma   90.00
#
_symmetry.space_group_name_H-M   'P 1'
#
loop_
_entity.id
_entity.type
_entity.pdbx_description
1 polymer ?
#
loop_
_entity_poly.entity_id
_entity_poly.type
_entity_poly.pdbx_seq_one_letter_code
_entity_poly.pdbx_strand_id
1 'polypeptide(L)'
;MGKDDLFHKRKAKKIRDLTRRKIKRASYAKMLIVCEGEKTERNYFEEIIRYYELNSANVEIADHHGTDPMGILNHAKARYQRRERCR
;
A
#
# COMPACT_ATOMS: atom_id res chain seq x y z
N MET A 1 47.94 33.65 -12.72
CA MET A 1 46.83 33.91 -11.77
C MET A 1 45.67 32.97 -12.13
N GLY A 2 45.39 31.96 -11.31
CA GLY A 2 44.18 31.14 -11.42
C GLY A 2 43.69 30.87 -10.01
N LYS A 3 42.55 31.44 -9.64
CA LYS A 3 41.94 31.22 -8.32
C LYS A 3 41.15 29.92 -8.38
N ASP A 4 41.58 28.94 -7.61
CA ASP A 4 40.85 27.71 -7.33
C ASP A 4 39.57 28.03 -6.53
N ASP A 5 38.42 28.06 -7.21
CA ASP A 5 37.10 28.15 -6.56
C ASP A 5 36.62 26.77 -6.06
N LEU A 6 37.50 26.05 -5.35
CA LEU A 6 37.27 24.71 -4.78
C LEU A 6 36.32 24.71 -3.58
N PHE A 7 35.83 25.87 -3.15
CA PHE A 7 34.92 26.00 -2.01
C PHE A 7 33.58 26.62 -2.42
N HIS A 8 32.90 25.98 -3.36
CA HIS A 8 31.44 26.14 -3.48
C HIS A 8 30.80 25.61 -2.19
N LYS A 9 30.60 26.53 -1.23
CA LYS A 9 29.98 26.31 0.08
C LYS A 9 28.80 25.33 -0.06
N ARG A 10 28.96 24.12 0.45
CA ARG A 10 27.85 23.16 0.59
C ARG A 10 26.73 23.88 1.34
N LYS A 11 25.59 24.12 0.68
CA LYS A 11 24.38 24.63 1.36
C LYS A 11 24.09 23.68 2.52
N ALA A 12 24.26 24.15 3.75
CA ALA A 12 23.93 23.38 4.94
C ALA A 12 22.47 22.93 4.81
N LYS A 13 22.24 21.61 4.76
CA LYS A 13 20.88 21.05 4.77
C LYS A 13 20.19 21.56 6.03
N LYS A 14 19.06 22.25 5.88
CA LYS A 14 18.34 22.79 7.03
C LYS A 14 17.86 21.61 7.87
N ILE A 15 17.84 21.74 9.20
CA ILE A 15 17.44 20.67 10.12
C ILE A 15 16.06 20.10 9.74
N ARG A 16 15.15 20.94 9.25
CA ARG A 16 13.83 20.54 8.69
C ARG A 16 13.91 19.53 7.53
N ASP A 17 14.97 19.55 6.73
CA ASP A 17 15.19 18.61 5.62
C ASP A 17 15.74 17.26 6.13
N LEU A 18 16.33 17.26 7.34
CA LEU A 18 16.78 16.06 8.05
C LEU A 18 15.67 15.43 8.91
N THR A 19 14.63 16.18 9.25
CA THR A 19 13.50 15.63 10.01
C THR A 19 12.71 14.64 9.14
N ARG A 20 12.43 13.46 9.70
CA ARG A 20 11.62 12.44 9.03
C ARG A 20 10.25 13.02 8.69
N ARG A 21 9.91 13.06 7.40
CA ARG A 21 8.57 13.46 6.96
C ARG A 21 7.54 12.57 7.66
N LYS A 22 6.55 13.20 8.32
CA LYS A 22 5.42 12.46 8.89
C LYS A 22 4.73 11.72 7.75
N ILE A 23 4.55 10.42 7.91
CA ILE A 23 3.85 9.56 6.95
C ILE A 23 2.41 10.09 6.90
N LYS A 24 2.04 10.73 5.79
CA LYS A 24 0.63 11.08 5.55
C LYS A 24 -0.08 9.80 5.17
N ARG A 25 -1.03 9.34 6.01
CA ARG A 25 -1.95 8.28 5.63
C ARG A 25 -2.70 8.76 4.39
N ALA A 26 -2.63 7.99 3.33
CA ALA A 26 -3.33 8.32 2.10
C ALA A 26 -4.84 8.30 2.34
N SER A 27 -5.57 9.29 1.81
CA SER A 27 -6.94 9.61 2.23
C SER A 27 -8.03 8.69 1.67
N TYR A 28 -7.67 7.63 0.94
CA TYR A 28 -8.64 6.77 0.27
C TYR A 28 -9.24 5.71 1.20
N ALA A 29 -10.45 5.26 0.83
CA ALA A 29 -11.18 4.19 1.51
C ALA A 29 -10.40 2.87 1.47
N LYS A 30 -10.55 2.05 2.53
CA LYS A 30 -9.97 0.70 2.56
C LYS A 30 -10.76 -0.21 1.61
N MET A 31 -10.06 -1.01 0.82
CA MET A 31 -10.64 -1.98 -0.10
C MET A 31 -10.29 -3.41 0.34
N LEU A 32 -11.26 -4.31 0.22
CA LEU A 32 -11.11 -5.75 0.40
C LEU A 32 -11.53 -6.42 -0.91
N ILE A 33 -10.61 -7.14 -1.52
CA ILE A 33 -10.81 -7.92 -2.74
C ILE A 33 -10.80 -9.39 -2.33
N VAL A 34 -11.83 -10.15 -2.70
CA VAL A 34 -11.93 -11.58 -2.39
C VAL A 34 -12.07 -12.34 -3.70
N CYS A 35 -11.18 -13.32 -3.90
CA CYS A 35 -11.14 -14.12 -5.11
C CYS A 35 -11.08 -15.61 -4.77
N GLU A 36 -11.59 -16.43 -5.69
CA GLU A 36 -11.50 -17.89 -5.62
C GLU A 36 -10.09 -18.39 -5.97
N GLY A 37 -9.48 -17.84 -7.03
CA GLY A 37 -8.17 -18.27 -7.48
C GLY A 37 -7.01 -17.70 -6.66
N GLU A 38 -6.11 -18.59 -6.24
CA GLU A 38 -4.96 -18.26 -5.38
C GLU A 38 -3.78 -17.63 -6.12
N LYS A 39 -3.68 -17.84 -7.44
CA LYS A 39 -2.48 -17.49 -8.23
C LYS A 39 -2.78 -16.46 -9.30
N THR A 40 -3.61 -16.80 -10.28
CA THR A 40 -3.78 -16.00 -11.49
C THR A 40 -4.44 -14.67 -11.19
N GLU A 41 -5.62 -14.73 -10.56
CA GLU A 41 -6.43 -13.58 -10.18
C GLU A 41 -5.71 -12.72 -9.15
N ARG A 42 -5.09 -13.36 -8.16
CA ARG A 42 -4.26 -12.68 -7.18
C ARG A 42 -3.15 -11.86 -7.84
N ASN A 43 -2.41 -12.46 -8.78
CA ASN A 43 -1.33 -11.77 -9.49
C ASN A 43 -1.86 -10.57 -10.30
N TYR A 44 -3.02 -10.69 -10.95
CA TYR A 44 -3.63 -9.56 -11.66
C TYR A 44 -3.93 -8.38 -10.74
N PHE A 45 -4.52 -8.63 -9.57
CA PHE A 45 -4.78 -7.55 -8.61
C PHE A 45 -3.51 -6.98 -8.00
N GLU A 46 -2.51 -7.82 -7.71
CA GLU A 46 -1.21 -7.36 -7.24
C GLU A 46 -0.49 -6.46 -8.26
N GLU A 47 -0.55 -6.81 -9.55
CA GLU A 47 -0.01 -5.98 -10.63
C GLU A 47 -0.74 -4.64 -10.74
N ILE A 48 -2.07 -4.63 -10.64
CA ILE A 48 -2.87 -3.39 -10.64
C ILE A 48 -2.51 -2.50 -9.44
N ILE A 49 -2.39 -3.08 -8.24
CA ILE A 49 -1.97 -2.34 -7.02
C ILE A 49 -0.61 -1.70 -7.22
N ARG A 50 0.35 -2.44 -7.80
CA ARG A 50 1.70 -1.94 -8.09
C ARG A 50 1.68 -0.85 -9.15
N TYR A 51 0.93 -1.04 -10.24
CA TYR A 51 0.84 -0.10 -11.35
C TYR A 51 0.31 1.26 -10.91
N TYR A 52 -0.71 1.28 -10.04
CA TYR A 52 -1.31 2.51 -9.51
C TYR A 52 -0.66 2.99 -8.20
N GLU A 53 0.43 2.35 -7.76
CA GLU A 53 1.12 2.66 -6.50
C GLU A 53 0.16 2.78 -5.29
N LEU A 54 -0.86 1.92 -5.25
CA LEU A 54 -1.86 1.94 -4.19
C LEU A 54 -1.21 1.52 -2.87
N ASN A 55 -1.53 2.25 -1.79
CA ASN A 55 -1.00 1.89 -0.48
C ASN A 55 -1.50 0.51 -0.04
N SER A 56 -0.58 -0.43 0.13
CA SER A 56 -0.85 -1.80 0.59
C SER A 56 -1.52 -1.85 1.97
N ALA A 57 -1.39 -0.81 2.80
CA ALA A 57 -2.14 -0.72 4.06
C ALA A 57 -3.66 -0.53 3.85
N ASN A 58 -4.06 -0.04 2.67
CA ASN A 58 -5.45 0.27 2.34
C ASN A 58 -6.12 -0.83 1.51
N VAL A 59 -5.36 -1.67 0.81
CA VAL A 59 -5.90 -2.75 -0.04
C VAL A 59 -5.54 -4.11 0.55
N GLU A 60 -6.52 -4.98 0.74
CA GLU A 60 -6.33 -6.37 1.16
C GLU A 60 -6.89 -7.30 0.08
N ILE A 61 -6.08 -8.26 -0.39
CA ILE A 61 -6.52 -9.35 -1.25
C ILE A 61 -6.60 -10.60 -0.36
N ALA A 62 -7.79 -11.16 -0.24
CA ALA A 62 -8.04 -12.35 0.56
C ALA A 62 -8.38 -13.54 -0.35
N ASP A 63 -7.67 -14.64 -0.15
CA ASP A 63 -7.90 -15.88 -0.88
C ASP A 63 -9.09 -16.62 -0.28
N HIS A 64 -9.98 -17.15 -1.12
CA HIS A 64 -11.05 -18.04 -0.71
C HIS A 64 -10.86 -19.42 -1.35
N HIS A 65 -10.60 -20.43 -0.54
CA HIS A 65 -10.52 -21.81 -1.01
C HIS A 65 -11.93 -22.39 -1.17
N GLY A 66 -12.51 -22.29 -2.38
CA GLY A 66 -13.81 -22.89 -2.69
C GLY A 66 -14.47 -22.29 -3.93
N THR A 67 -15.22 -23.12 -4.64
CA THR A 67 -15.98 -22.76 -5.86
C THR A 67 -17.38 -22.24 -5.57
N ASP A 68 -17.79 -22.17 -4.30
CA ASP A 68 -19.14 -21.81 -3.90
C ASP A 68 -19.31 -20.27 -3.78
N PRO A 69 -20.20 -19.65 -4.57
CA PRO A 69 -20.45 -18.21 -4.50
C PRO A 69 -20.87 -17.73 -3.10
N MET A 70 -21.61 -18.55 -2.36
CA MET A 70 -22.03 -18.20 -1.00
C MET A 70 -20.86 -18.26 -0.01
N GLY A 71 -19.95 -19.21 -0.17
CA GLY A 71 -18.67 -19.31 0.53
C GLY A 71 -17.84 -18.03 0.39
N ILE A 72 -17.67 -17.54 -0.84
CA ILE A 72 -16.94 -16.29 -1.12
C ILE A 72 -17.57 -15.11 -0.38
N LEU A 73 -18.90 -14.96 -0.47
CA LEU A 73 -19.63 -13.88 0.19
C LEU A 73 -19.51 -13.94 1.73
N ASN A 74 -19.66 -15.14 2.30
CA ASN A 74 -19.55 -15.35 3.74
C ASN A 74 -18.13 -15.08 4.24
N HIS A 75 -17.12 -15.52 3.49
CA HIS A 75 -15.72 -15.22 3.77
C HIS A 75 -15.46 -13.71 3.74
N ALA A 76 -15.95 -13.01 2.71
CA ALA A 76 -15.83 -11.56 2.60
C ALA A 76 -16.45 -10.83 3.81
N LYS A 77 -17.67 -11.22 4.22
CA LYS A 77 -18.34 -10.65 5.39
C LYS A 77 -17.56 -10.89 6.68
N ALA A 78 -17.09 -12.13 6.91
CA ALA A 78 -16.30 -12.48 8.08
C ALA A 78 -15.00 -11.67 8.15
N ARG A 79 -14.33 -11.50 7.01
CA ARG A 79 -13.05 -10.76 6.93
C ARG A 79 -13.25 -9.27 7.16
N TYR A 80 -14.32 -8.69 6.59
CA TYR A 80 -14.72 -7.31 6.84
C TYR A 80 -14.98 -7.07 8.34
N GLN A 81 -15.80 -7.90 8.98
CA GLN A 81 -16.11 -7.76 10.41
C GLN A 81 -14.88 -7.89 11.32
N ARG A 82 -13.98 -8.83 11.01
CA ARG A 82 -12.73 -9.00 11.78
C ARG A 82 -11.85 -7.76 11.70
N ARG A 83 -11.79 -7.13 10.53
CA ARG A 83 -10.99 -5.91 10.32
C ARG A 83 -11.59 -4.69 11.03
N GLU A 84 -12.92 -4.57 11.06
CA GLU A 84 -13.61 -3.50 11.81
C GLU A 84 -13.54 -3.71 13.33
N ARG A 85 -13.51 -4.95 13.84
CA ARG A 85 -13.29 -5.22 15.28
C ARG A 85 -11.88 -4.88 15.77
N CYS A 86 -10.88 -4.89 14.89
CA CYS A 86 -9.49 -4.56 15.23
C CYS A 86 -9.18 -3.06 15.11
N ARG A 87 -10.18 -2.20 14.90
CA ARG A 87 -10.07 -0.74 14.99
C ARG A 87 -10.21 -0.27 16.43
#